data_AF-A0A2D8KRM8-F1
#
_entry.id   AF-A0A2D8KRM8-F1
#
_cell.length_a   1.000
_cell.length_b   1.000
_cell.length_c   1.000
_cell.angle_alpha   90.00
_cell.angle_beta   90.00
_cell.angle_gamma   90.00
#
_symmetry.space_group_name_H-M   'P 1'
#
loop_
_entity.id
_entity.type
_entity.pdbx_description
1 polymer ?
#
loop_
_entity_poly.entity_id
_entity_poly.type
_entity_poly.pdbx_seq_one_letter_code
_entity_poly.pdbx_strand_id
1 'polypeptide(L)'
;MRKFYFLLAFLIATACQNSQSQKKDSPKPTVEKPVISSEIAALNTPEKREAFLVDIFKKDQNFRKNEKSSVLQTYGSDSEEYRDFIRQYQEIDETNREKIHAYLQKFGYPIDPEFSRKAKDAPWLVIHHMTDVQQRKSYFPYLDTAFHQKALNVEQLDLYLGRTYEFQFGEYPHWKTRYKPIDKVEWLIEELELKSVSDSL
;
A
#
# COMPACT_ATOMS: atom_id res chain seq x y z
N MET A 1 -38.44 -49.40 -56.93
CA MET A 1 -37.00 -49.64 -56.70
C MET A 1 -36.39 -48.35 -56.17
N ARG A 2 -35.88 -48.39 -54.94
CA ARG A 2 -35.55 -47.22 -54.09
C ARG A 2 -34.13 -46.71 -54.35
N LYS A 3 -33.99 -45.39 -54.28
CA LYS A 3 -32.80 -44.57 -54.59
C LYS A 3 -31.69 -44.74 -53.54
N PHE A 4 -30.44 -44.69 -54.01
CA PHE A 4 -29.21 -44.50 -53.24
C PHE A 4 -29.18 -43.12 -52.57
N TYR A 5 -28.77 -43.06 -51.31
CA TYR A 5 -28.05 -41.91 -50.75
C TYR A 5 -27.02 -42.39 -49.71
N PHE A 6 -25.76 -42.15 -50.03
CA PHE A 6 -24.63 -42.20 -49.11
C PHE A 6 -24.76 -41.06 -48.10
N LEU A 7 -24.58 -41.35 -46.80
CA LEU A 7 -24.27 -40.34 -45.81
C LEU A 7 -23.22 -40.90 -44.86
N LEU A 8 -21.99 -40.49 -45.12
CA LEU A 8 -20.78 -40.74 -44.36
C LEU A 8 -20.80 -39.79 -43.17
N ALA A 9 -21.09 -40.29 -41.96
CA ALA A 9 -20.99 -39.51 -40.74
C ALA A 9 -19.58 -39.67 -40.15
N PHE A 10 -18.72 -38.67 -40.38
CA PHE A 10 -17.44 -38.54 -39.69
C PHE A 10 -17.68 -38.03 -38.27
N LEU A 11 -17.47 -38.91 -37.28
CA LEU A 11 -17.32 -38.57 -35.87
C LEU A 11 -15.96 -37.88 -35.69
N ILE A 12 -15.95 -36.56 -35.55
CA ILE A 12 -14.78 -35.82 -35.04
C ILE A 12 -15.13 -35.35 -33.63
N ALA A 13 -14.77 -36.16 -32.64
CA ALA A 13 -14.76 -35.75 -31.24
C ALA A 13 -13.49 -34.92 -30.99
N THR A 14 -13.56 -33.61 -31.20
CA THR A 14 -12.56 -32.68 -30.65
C THR A 14 -12.83 -32.48 -29.16
N ALA A 15 -12.14 -33.27 -28.34
CA ALA A 15 -12.01 -32.99 -26.92
C ALA A 15 -11.12 -31.74 -26.74
N CYS A 16 -11.72 -30.57 -26.55
CA CYS A 16 -10.98 -29.42 -26.05
C CYS A 16 -10.61 -29.68 -24.58
N GLN A 17 -9.36 -30.05 -24.34
CA GLN A 17 -8.77 -30.03 -23.01
C GLN A 17 -8.65 -28.58 -22.55
N ASN A 18 -9.61 -28.18 -21.70
CA ASN A 18 -9.59 -26.90 -21.01
C ASN A 18 -8.55 -27.00 -19.89
N SER A 19 -7.32 -26.54 -20.15
CA SER A 19 -6.28 -26.43 -19.13
C SER A 19 -6.63 -25.28 -18.17
N GLN A 20 -7.39 -25.59 -17.14
CA GLN A 20 -7.49 -24.70 -15.98
C GLN A 20 -6.12 -24.61 -15.32
N SER A 21 -5.40 -23.51 -15.59
CA SER A 21 -4.32 -23.06 -14.75
C SER A 21 -4.90 -22.67 -13.39
N GLN A 22 -4.73 -23.56 -12.40
CA GLN A 22 -4.96 -23.19 -11.00
C GLN A 22 -3.85 -22.23 -10.59
N LYS A 23 -4.13 -20.92 -10.61
CA LYS A 23 -3.38 -19.97 -9.78
C LYS A 23 -3.73 -20.27 -8.32
N LYS A 24 -2.84 -20.99 -7.67
CA LYS A 24 -2.88 -21.22 -6.23
C LYS A 24 -2.27 -19.97 -5.58
N ASP A 25 -3.13 -18.99 -5.25
CA ASP A 25 -2.73 -17.87 -4.39
C ASP A 25 -2.41 -18.43 -3.01
N SER A 26 -1.12 -18.71 -2.81
CA SER A 26 -0.54 -18.96 -1.49
C SER A 26 0.06 -17.64 -1.01
N PRO A 27 -0.06 -17.29 0.27
CA PRO A 27 0.59 -16.09 0.80
C PRO A 27 2.09 -16.23 0.54
N LYS A 28 2.67 -15.32 -0.24
CA LYS A 28 4.11 -15.29 -0.43
C LYS A 28 4.74 -14.93 0.92
N PRO A 29 5.54 -15.82 1.54
CA PRO A 29 6.26 -15.47 2.75
C PRO A 29 7.21 -14.33 2.41
N THR A 30 7.19 -13.28 3.22
CA THR A 30 8.12 -12.15 3.21
C THR A 30 9.53 -12.68 3.42
N VAL A 31 10.23 -12.98 2.33
CA VAL A 31 11.69 -13.13 2.36
C VAL A 31 12.24 -11.73 2.55
N GLU A 32 12.43 -11.33 3.81
CA GLU A 32 13.19 -10.11 4.12
C GLU A 32 14.53 -10.19 3.39
N LYS A 33 14.83 -9.20 2.54
CA LYS A 33 16.14 -9.09 1.91
C LYS A 33 17.19 -8.97 3.02
N PRO A 34 18.25 -9.80 3.06
CA PRO A 34 19.23 -9.84 4.15
C PRO A 34 19.84 -8.46 4.51
N VAL A 35 19.97 -7.58 3.52
CA VAL A 35 20.48 -6.22 3.68
C VAL A 35 19.58 -5.38 4.59
N ILE A 36 18.25 -5.43 4.40
CA ILE A 36 17.29 -4.64 5.19
C ILE A 36 17.29 -5.12 6.64
N SER A 37 17.34 -6.43 6.88
CA SER A 37 17.40 -7.00 8.23
C SER A 37 18.62 -6.48 9.01
N SER A 38 19.80 -6.42 8.37
CA SER A 38 21.02 -5.88 8.98
C SER A 38 20.96 -4.36 9.22
N GLU A 39 20.36 -3.60 8.30
CA GLU A 39 20.15 -2.15 8.45
C GLU A 39 19.25 -1.87 9.66
N ILE A 40 18.12 -2.58 9.77
CA ILE A 40 17.17 -2.48 10.89
C ILE A 40 17.77 -2.99 12.20
N ALA A 41 18.68 -3.97 12.15
CA ALA A 41 19.46 -4.42 13.30
C ALA A 41 20.31 -3.29 13.91
N ALA A 42 20.91 -2.45 13.06
CA ALA A 42 21.83 -1.39 13.44
C ALA A 42 21.16 -0.13 14.04
N LEU A 43 19.82 0.01 13.95
CA LEU A 43 19.03 1.13 14.49
C LEU A 43 18.85 1.05 16.03
N ASN A 44 19.94 0.80 16.74
CA ASN A 44 19.94 0.49 18.16
C ASN A 44 19.80 1.71 19.10
N THR A 45 19.76 2.93 18.57
CA THR A 45 19.51 4.15 19.35
C THR A 45 18.36 4.97 18.76
N PRO A 46 17.69 5.81 19.56
CA PRO A 46 16.64 6.72 19.09
C PRO A 46 17.10 7.60 17.91
N GLU A 47 18.32 8.14 17.96
CA GLU A 47 18.87 9.05 16.94
C GLU A 47 19.04 8.35 15.59
N LYS A 48 19.45 7.08 15.60
CA LYS A 48 19.57 6.28 14.37
C LYS A 48 18.20 6.00 13.76
N ARG A 49 17.19 5.72 14.59
CA ARG A 49 15.81 5.48 14.14
C ARG A 49 15.20 6.76 13.57
N GLU A 50 15.38 7.88 14.24
CA GLU A 50 14.98 9.22 13.75
C GLU A 50 15.63 9.49 12.38
N ALA A 51 16.97 9.37 12.28
CA ALA A 51 17.70 9.63 11.04
C ALA A 51 17.22 8.73 9.89
N PHE A 52 16.97 7.45 10.17
CA PHE A 52 16.44 6.49 9.21
C PHE A 52 15.06 6.89 8.68
N LEU A 53 14.12 7.25 9.57
CA LEU A 53 12.77 7.66 9.16
C LEU A 53 12.77 9.00 8.41
N VAL A 54 13.60 9.95 8.84
CA VAL A 54 13.76 11.24 8.14
C VAL A 54 14.33 11.05 6.73
N ASP A 55 15.26 10.11 6.54
CA ASP A 55 15.78 9.78 5.21
C ASP A 55 14.68 9.21 4.29
N ILE A 56 13.87 8.28 4.80
CA ILE A 56 12.71 7.75 4.06
C ILE A 56 11.73 8.87 3.69
N PHE A 57 11.39 9.74 4.65
CA PHE A 57 10.52 10.90 4.40
C PHE A 57 11.05 11.78 3.26
N LYS A 58 12.35 12.10 3.30
CA LYS A 58 12.98 12.95 2.26
C LYS A 58 12.93 12.28 0.90
N LYS A 59 13.24 10.98 0.82
CA LYS A 59 13.21 10.22 -0.43
C LYS A 59 11.80 10.16 -1.02
N ASP A 60 10.80 9.87 -0.19
CA ASP A 60 9.39 9.85 -0.62
C ASP A 60 8.93 11.23 -1.13
N GLN A 61 9.25 12.31 -0.41
CA GLN A 61 8.74 13.65 -0.74
C GLN A 61 9.51 14.38 -1.84
N ASN A 62 10.83 14.21 -1.94
CA ASN A 62 11.66 14.88 -2.95
C ASN A 62 11.28 14.42 -4.37
N PHE A 63 11.10 13.11 -4.56
CA PHE A 63 10.70 12.54 -5.85
C PHE A 63 9.30 13.03 -6.30
N ARG A 64 8.41 13.36 -5.35
CA ARG A 64 7.03 13.79 -5.63
C ARG A 64 6.89 15.26 -6.02
N LYS A 65 7.69 16.16 -5.44
CA LYS A 65 7.47 17.61 -5.60
C LYS A 65 8.13 18.21 -6.83
N ASN A 66 9.34 17.78 -7.17
CA ASN A 66 10.16 18.52 -8.14
C ASN A 66 10.42 17.72 -9.41
N GLU A 67 10.77 16.44 -9.28
CA GLU A 67 11.29 15.67 -10.41
C GLU A 67 10.18 15.22 -11.36
N LYS A 68 9.05 14.70 -10.83
CA LYS A 68 7.92 14.27 -11.67
C LYS A 68 7.38 15.38 -12.57
N SER A 69 7.16 16.58 -12.00
CA SER A 69 6.63 17.72 -12.77
C SER A 69 7.62 18.19 -13.82
N SER A 70 8.92 18.20 -13.50
CA SER A 70 9.96 18.61 -14.45
C SER A 70 10.05 17.64 -15.63
N VAL A 71 10.16 16.33 -15.36
CA VAL A 71 10.28 15.32 -16.43
C VAL A 71 9.03 15.30 -17.30
N LEU A 72 7.84 15.37 -16.71
CA LEU A 72 6.58 15.42 -17.45
C LEU A 72 6.47 16.67 -18.34
N GLN A 73 6.87 17.84 -17.84
CA GLN A 73 6.82 19.09 -18.62
C GLN A 73 7.87 19.13 -19.74
N THR A 74 9.05 18.56 -19.53
CA THR A 74 10.13 18.59 -20.53
C THR A 74 9.95 17.55 -21.63
N TYR A 75 9.55 16.32 -21.27
CA TYR A 75 9.57 15.18 -22.20
C TYR A 75 8.17 14.67 -22.58
N GLY A 76 7.13 15.01 -21.81
CA GLY A 76 5.77 14.51 -21.99
C GLY A 76 5.60 13.07 -21.47
N SER A 77 4.33 12.65 -21.28
CA SER A 77 3.98 11.36 -20.66
C SER A 77 4.36 10.13 -21.49
N ASP A 78 4.53 10.31 -22.80
CA ASP A 78 4.76 9.20 -23.74
C ASP A 78 6.26 8.98 -24.02
N SER A 79 7.13 9.76 -23.39
CA SER A 79 8.58 9.69 -23.54
C SER A 79 9.22 8.50 -22.81
N GLU A 80 10.43 8.12 -23.22
CA GLU A 80 11.22 7.11 -22.53
C GLU A 80 11.70 7.63 -21.17
N GLU A 81 12.08 8.90 -21.10
CA GLU A 81 12.51 9.59 -19.89
C GLU A 81 11.42 9.58 -18.82
N TYR A 82 10.16 9.83 -19.20
CA TYR A 82 9.05 9.73 -18.25
C TYR A 82 8.81 8.28 -17.81
N ARG A 83 8.88 7.29 -18.71
CA ARG A 83 8.74 5.87 -18.32
C ARG A 83 9.83 5.41 -17.38
N ASP A 84 11.08 5.80 -17.63
CA ASP A 84 12.22 5.47 -16.77
C ASP A 84 12.12 6.18 -15.42
N PHE A 85 11.67 7.44 -15.42
CA PHE A 85 11.34 8.15 -14.18
C PHE A 85 10.29 7.39 -13.36
N ILE A 86 9.20 6.92 -13.99
CA ILE A 86 8.16 6.14 -13.30
C ILE A 86 8.72 4.82 -12.75
N ARG A 87 9.62 4.15 -13.47
CA ARG A 87 10.26 2.91 -13.01
C ARG A 87 11.11 3.14 -11.76
N GLN A 88 11.97 4.16 -11.78
CA GLN A 88 12.79 4.53 -10.61
C GLN A 88 11.91 4.91 -9.41
N TYR A 89 10.83 5.65 -9.67
CA TYR A 89 9.87 6.02 -8.65
C TYR A 89 9.21 4.78 -8.00
N GLN A 90 8.81 3.79 -8.80
CA GLN A 90 8.26 2.53 -8.28
C GLN A 90 9.28 1.74 -7.45
N GLU A 91 10.55 1.71 -7.86
CA GLU A 91 11.63 1.04 -7.12
C GLU A 91 11.89 1.69 -5.75
N ILE A 92 11.79 3.03 -5.67
CA ILE A 92 11.93 3.77 -4.42
C ILE A 92 10.73 3.51 -3.50
N ASP A 93 9.51 3.56 -4.03
CA ASP A 93 8.29 3.25 -3.26
C ASP A 93 8.34 1.82 -2.71
N GLU A 94 8.79 0.85 -3.51
CA GLU A 94 9.00 -0.54 -3.08
C GLU A 94 10.02 -0.63 -1.94
N THR A 95 11.19 -0.02 -2.12
CA THR A 95 12.28 -0.07 -1.15
C THR A 95 11.86 0.59 0.16
N ASN A 96 11.20 1.75 0.10
CA ASN A 96 10.69 2.45 1.28
C ASN A 96 9.63 1.61 2.00
N ARG A 97 8.76 0.90 1.27
CA ARG A 97 7.77 0.01 1.86
C ARG A 97 8.41 -1.16 2.60
N GLU A 98 9.38 -1.84 2.01
CA GLU A 98 10.12 -2.92 2.67
C GLU A 98 10.82 -2.44 3.94
N LYS A 99 11.41 -1.24 3.90
CA LYS A 99 12.08 -0.61 5.04
C LYS A 99 11.11 -0.24 6.18
N ILE A 100 9.99 0.40 5.85
CA ILE A 100 8.96 0.75 6.83
C ILE A 100 8.34 -0.52 7.43
N HIS A 101 8.09 -1.56 6.63
CA HIS A 101 7.60 -2.84 7.13
C HIS A 101 8.52 -3.40 8.23
N ALA A 102 9.81 -3.57 7.91
CA ALA A 102 10.78 -4.14 8.83
C ALA A 102 11.00 -3.24 10.06
N TYR A 103 10.96 -1.92 9.90
CA TYR A 103 11.02 -0.98 11.02
C TYR A 103 9.82 -1.16 11.96
N LEU A 104 8.59 -1.17 11.44
CA LEU A 104 7.37 -1.28 12.24
C LEU A 104 7.30 -2.63 12.96
N GLN A 105 7.69 -3.72 12.29
CA GLN A 105 7.77 -5.06 12.91
C GLN A 105 8.69 -5.08 14.13
N LYS A 106 9.81 -4.36 14.07
CA LYS A 106 10.81 -4.37 15.14
C LYS A 106 10.54 -3.36 16.25
N PHE A 107 10.10 -2.15 15.90
CA PHE A 107 10.06 -1.02 16.82
C PHE A 107 8.65 -0.48 17.08
N GLY A 108 7.64 -0.93 16.32
CA GLY A 108 6.34 -0.30 16.28
C GLY A 108 6.36 1.07 15.59
N TYR A 109 5.28 1.83 15.77
CA TYR A 109 5.18 3.16 15.20
C TYR A 109 6.08 4.16 15.97
N PRO A 110 6.75 5.12 15.31
CA PRO A 110 7.55 6.14 15.98
C PRO A 110 6.67 7.13 16.78
N ILE A 111 6.46 6.81 18.05
CA ILE A 111 5.65 7.61 19.00
C ILE A 111 6.48 8.48 19.94
N ASP A 112 7.81 8.33 19.89
CA ASP A 112 8.74 9.04 20.77
C ASP A 112 8.55 10.56 20.66
N PRO A 113 8.31 11.31 21.76
CA PRO A 113 8.12 12.75 21.70
C PRO A 113 9.29 13.50 21.07
N GLU A 114 10.52 13.00 21.20
CA GLU A 114 11.74 13.61 20.66
C GLU A 114 11.86 13.45 19.14
N PHE A 115 11.12 12.51 18.55
CA PHE A 115 11.17 12.31 17.11
C PHE A 115 10.52 13.49 16.38
N SER A 116 11.15 13.91 15.29
CA SER A 116 10.63 15.01 14.48
C SER A 116 9.33 14.63 13.80
N ARG A 117 8.55 15.64 13.40
CA ARG A 117 7.34 15.42 12.61
C ARG A 117 7.60 14.61 11.34
N LYS A 118 8.76 14.81 10.69
CA LYS A 118 9.15 14.06 9.48
C LYS A 118 9.32 12.57 9.77
N ALA A 119 9.97 12.22 10.88
CA ALA A 119 10.12 10.83 11.27
C ALA A 119 8.77 10.19 11.61
N LYS A 120 7.92 10.90 12.36
CA LYS A 120 6.57 10.45 12.72
C LYS A 120 5.68 10.24 11.51
N ASP A 121 5.75 11.12 10.52
CA ASP A 121 4.91 11.03 9.30
C ASP A 121 5.40 9.98 8.30
N ALA A 122 6.69 9.59 8.34
CA ALA A 122 7.30 8.75 7.31
C ALA A 122 6.58 7.40 7.10
N PRO A 123 6.24 6.62 8.14
CA PRO A 123 5.53 5.36 7.95
C PRO A 123 4.13 5.57 7.35
N TRP A 124 3.37 6.57 7.82
CA TRP A 124 2.04 6.85 7.28
C TRP A 124 2.10 7.26 5.81
N LEU A 125 3.04 8.11 5.40
CA LEU A 125 3.19 8.51 4.00
C LEU A 125 3.40 7.30 3.09
N VAL A 126 4.35 6.43 3.45
CA VAL A 126 4.66 5.22 2.67
C VAL A 126 3.45 4.29 2.60
N ILE A 127 2.77 4.05 3.72
CA ILE A 127 1.58 3.18 3.77
C ILE A 127 0.41 3.80 2.99
N HIS A 128 0.19 5.11 3.12
CA HIS A 128 -0.89 5.83 2.45
C HIS A 128 -0.76 5.76 0.92
N HIS A 129 0.45 5.65 0.37
CA HIS A 129 0.67 5.54 -1.07
C HIS A 129 0.44 4.14 -1.65
N MET A 130 0.28 3.12 -0.80
CA MET A 130 0.00 1.75 -1.27
C MET A 130 -1.40 1.64 -1.88
N THR A 131 -1.57 0.83 -2.92
CA THR A 131 -2.88 0.58 -3.55
C THR A 131 -3.52 -0.74 -3.12
N ASP A 132 -2.73 -1.68 -2.61
CA ASP A 132 -3.22 -2.98 -2.16
C ASP A 132 -4.03 -2.86 -0.86
N VAL A 133 -5.33 -3.14 -0.94
CA VAL A 133 -6.26 -3.01 0.20
C VAL A 133 -5.87 -3.90 1.37
N GLN A 134 -5.47 -5.15 1.12
CA GLN A 134 -5.20 -6.10 2.20
C GLN A 134 -3.93 -5.74 2.97
N GLN A 135 -2.89 -5.29 2.27
CA GLN A 135 -1.68 -4.79 2.90
C GLN A 135 -1.95 -3.49 3.66
N ARG A 136 -2.76 -2.58 3.14
CA ARG A 136 -3.17 -1.38 3.89
C ARG A 136 -3.83 -1.81 5.21
N LYS A 137 -4.88 -2.65 5.12
CA LYS A 137 -5.57 -3.19 6.32
C LYS A 137 -4.62 -3.85 7.32
N SER A 138 -3.59 -4.57 6.86
CA SER A 138 -2.61 -5.20 7.78
C SER A 138 -1.72 -4.19 8.53
N TYR A 139 -1.53 -2.97 8.01
CA TYR A 139 -0.84 -1.89 8.71
C TYR A 139 -1.74 -1.07 9.63
N PHE A 140 -3.06 -1.20 9.52
CA PHE A 140 -4.00 -0.41 10.32
C PHE A 140 -3.70 -0.44 11.83
N PRO A 141 -3.36 -1.58 12.48
CA PRO A 141 -3.05 -1.58 13.92
C PRO A 141 -1.91 -0.63 14.32
N TYR A 142 -0.90 -0.44 13.46
CA TYR A 142 0.18 0.51 13.72
C TYR A 142 -0.29 1.97 13.61
N LEU A 143 -1.12 2.27 12.60
CA LEU A 143 -1.66 3.61 12.37
C LEU A 143 -2.68 4.01 13.45
N ASP A 144 -3.48 3.05 13.89
CA ASP A 144 -4.46 3.24 14.94
C ASP A 144 -3.79 3.50 16.29
N THR A 145 -2.75 2.70 16.62
CA THR A 145 -1.88 2.97 17.77
C THR A 145 -1.28 4.38 17.71
N ALA A 146 -0.76 4.78 16.55
CA ALA A 146 -0.18 6.11 16.35
C ALA A 146 -1.20 7.24 16.55
N PHE A 147 -2.44 7.04 16.10
CA PHE A 147 -3.53 7.99 16.24
C PHE A 147 -3.91 8.18 17.71
N HIS A 148 -4.15 7.09 18.44
CA HIS A 148 -4.48 7.14 19.87
C HIS A 148 -3.35 7.73 20.72
N GLN A 149 -2.10 7.57 20.29
CA GLN A 149 -0.93 8.16 20.94
C GLN A 149 -0.55 9.55 20.40
N LYS A 150 -1.40 10.15 19.56
CA LYS A 150 -1.22 11.51 19.01
C LYS A 150 0.04 11.70 18.16
N ALA A 151 0.66 10.61 17.68
CA ALA A 151 1.71 10.65 16.67
C ALA A 151 1.12 10.88 15.26
N LEU A 152 -0.16 10.57 15.08
CA LEU A 152 -0.92 10.77 13.85
C LEU A 152 -2.21 11.56 14.15
N ASN A 153 -2.59 12.50 13.29
CA ASN A 153 -3.80 13.31 13.49
C ASN A 153 -5.02 12.74 12.75
N VAL A 154 -6.20 13.29 13.04
CA VAL A 154 -7.47 12.80 12.47
C VAL A 154 -7.52 12.94 10.95
N GLU A 155 -6.93 14.00 10.39
CA GLU A 155 -6.90 14.22 8.95
C GLU A 155 -6.05 13.17 8.22
N GLN A 156 -4.92 12.77 8.81
CA GLN A 156 -4.06 11.71 8.28
C GLN A 156 -4.79 10.36 8.31
N LEU A 157 -5.50 10.06 9.40
CA LEU A 157 -6.21 8.78 9.52
C LEU A 157 -7.41 8.73 8.58
N ASP A 158 -8.22 9.81 8.52
CA ASP A 158 -9.34 9.94 7.58
C ASP A 158 -8.88 9.76 6.14
N LEU A 159 -7.81 10.46 5.73
CA LEU A 159 -7.30 10.35 4.37
C LEU A 159 -6.81 8.93 4.03
N TYR A 160 -6.16 8.26 4.98
CA TYR A 160 -5.75 6.87 4.82
C TYR A 160 -6.95 5.91 4.70
N LEU A 161 -7.93 6.02 5.59
CA LEU A 161 -9.10 5.15 5.62
C LEU A 161 -10.01 5.41 4.40
N GLY A 162 -10.28 6.67 4.08
CA GLY A 162 -11.13 7.04 2.95
C GLY A 162 -10.58 6.55 1.61
N ARG A 163 -9.25 6.62 1.43
CA ARG A 163 -8.60 6.06 0.23
C ARG A 163 -8.59 4.53 0.23
N THR A 164 -8.50 3.90 1.40
CA THR A 164 -8.63 2.43 1.52
C THR A 164 -10.05 1.98 1.14
N TYR A 165 -11.06 2.73 1.59
CA TYR A 165 -12.46 2.53 1.21
C TYR A 165 -12.63 2.68 -0.30
N GLU A 166 -12.10 3.75 -0.90
CA GLU A 166 -12.15 3.96 -2.35
C GLU A 166 -11.53 2.78 -3.12
N PHE A 167 -10.38 2.27 -2.70
CA PHE A 167 -9.77 1.10 -3.34
C PHE A 167 -10.59 -0.18 -3.16
N GLN A 168 -11.33 -0.32 -2.06
CA GLN A 168 -12.16 -1.49 -1.79
C GLN A 168 -13.49 -1.47 -2.55
N PHE A 169 -14.13 -0.29 -2.63
CA PHE A 169 -15.51 -0.16 -3.12
C PHE A 169 -15.64 0.59 -4.45
N GLY A 170 -14.55 1.20 -4.94
CA GLY A 170 -14.50 1.90 -6.22
C GLY A 170 -15.00 3.35 -6.19
N GLU A 171 -15.42 3.86 -5.03
CA GLU A 171 -15.86 5.24 -4.86
C GLU A 171 -15.34 5.83 -3.54
N TYR A 172 -14.96 7.10 -3.53
CA TYR A 172 -14.54 7.78 -2.31
C TYR A 172 -15.76 8.00 -1.41
N PRO A 173 -15.66 7.80 -0.08
CA PRO A 173 -16.79 7.94 0.82
C PRO A 173 -17.39 9.35 0.78
N HIS A 174 -18.66 9.44 0.40
CA HIS A 174 -19.39 10.70 0.31
C HIS A 174 -20.31 10.90 1.51
N TRP A 175 -20.06 11.95 2.29
CA TRP A 175 -20.92 12.35 3.41
C TRP A 175 -21.73 13.59 3.04
N LYS A 176 -23.07 13.49 3.09
CA LYS A 176 -23.98 14.55 2.60
C LYS A 176 -24.16 15.72 3.58
N THR A 177 -23.69 15.61 4.82
CA THR A 177 -23.89 16.60 5.89
C THR A 177 -22.56 17.05 6.50
N ARG A 178 -22.57 18.13 7.29
CA ARG A 178 -21.41 18.47 8.13
C ARG A 178 -21.24 17.36 9.17
N TYR A 179 -20.07 16.76 9.22
CA TYR A 179 -19.70 15.75 10.21
C TYR A 179 -18.45 16.21 10.98
N LYS A 180 -18.23 15.65 12.18
CA LYS A 180 -16.92 15.80 12.83
C LYS A 180 -15.98 14.79 12.19
N PRO A 181 -14.74 15.14 11.85
CA PRO A 181 -13.79 14.22 11.22
C PRO A 181 -13.67 12.85 11.90
N ILE A 182 -13.81 12.82 13.24
CA ILE A 182 -13.78 11.59 14.03
C ILE A 182 -14.95 10.64 13.73
N ASP A 183 -16.17 11.15 13.54
CA ASP A 183 -17.36 10.33 13.28
C ASP A 183 -17.19 9.54 11.96
N LYS A 184 -16.53 10.15 10.97
CA LYS A 184 -16.21 9.50 9.69
C LYS A 184 -15.11 8.45 9.85
N VAL A 185 -14.09 8.73 10.67
CA VAL A 185 -13.03 7.76 10.96
C VAL A 185 -13.62 6.51 11.59
N GLU A 186 -14.48 6.66 12.60
CA GLU A 186 -15.16 5.54 13.27
C GLU A 186 -16.01 4.73 12.29
N TRP A 187 -16.85 5.39 11.50
CA TRP A 187 -17.63 4.73 10.44
C TRP A 187 -16.74 4.00 9.42
N LEU A 188 -15.63 4.59 8.99
CA LEU A 188 -14.71 3.94 8.05
C LEU A 188 -14.02 2.72 8.64
N ILE A 189 -13.71 2.72 9.94
CA ILE A 189 -13.15 1.55 10.64
C ILE A 189 -14.15 0.39 10.60
N GLU A 190 -15.44 0.67 10.85
CA GLU A 190 -16.52 -0.31 10.80
C GLU A 190 -16.72 -0.87 9.37
N GLU A 191 -16.87 -0.01 8.36
CA GLU A 191 -17.09 -0.41 6.96
C GLU A 191 -15.92 -1.19 6.35
N LEU A 192 -14.70 -0.90 6.82
CA LEU A 192 -13.51 -1.63 6.40
C LEU A 192 -13.28 -2.92 7.22
N GLU A 193 -14.17 -3.24 8.16
CA GLU A 193 -14.08 -4.41 9.05
C GLU A 193 -12.75 -4.45 9.83
N LEU A 194 -12.30 -3.27 10.26
CA LEU A 194 -11.05 -3.10 10.99
C LEU A 194 -11.29 -3.22 12.49
N LYS A 195 -10.32 -3.76 13.22
CA LYS A 195 -10.35 -3.85 14.69
C LYS A 195 -9.55 -2.71 15.28
N SER A 196 -10.22 -1.82 16.01
CA SER A 196 -9.56 -0.74 16.72
C SER A 196 -8.82 -1.26 17.94
N VAL A 197 -7.69 -0.64 18.28
CA VAL A 197 -6.95 -0.90 19.52
C VAL A 197 -7.79 -0.48 20.74
N SER A 198 -8.70 0.49 20.59
CA SER A 198 -9.66 0.86 21.63
C SER A 198 -10.60 -0.28 22.03
N ASP A 199 -10.88 -1.22 21.13
CA ASP A 199 -11.83 -2.31 21.37
C ASP A 199 -11.19 -3.50 22.14
N SER A 200 -9.88 -3.41 22.40
CA SER A 200 -9.08 -4.45 23.05
C SER A 200 -8.66 -4.08 24.49
N LEU A 201 -9.12 -2.94 25.00
CA LEU A 201 -8.92 -2.44 26.38
C LEU A 201 -10.23 -2.49 27.17
#